data_AF-A0A925WM72-F1
#
_entry.id   AF-A0A925WM72-F1
#
_cell.length_a   1.000
_cell.length_b   1.000
_cell.length_c   1.000
_cell.angle_alpha   90.00
_cell.angle_beta   90.00
_cell.angle_gamma   90.00
#
_symmetry.space_group_name_H-M   'P 1'
#
loop_
_entity.id
_entity.type
_entity.pdbx_description
1 polymer ?
#
loop_
_entity_poly.entity_id
_entity_poly.type
_entity_poly.pdbx_seq_one_letter_code
_entity_poly.pdbx_strand_id
1 'polypeptide(L)'
;MLPNLRTVLTKILLTTLLLVGLTAGVQGQSAPTAIRFAHAVPGLDAIDIYANEVLVVSGLENGTATTYLNVDSAPLNLRVTLAGLTTTLWEQPFAPRTGDNTTLLAYTSEPLNFASFRDDPTPLPLGSARLIVIHAIADGPAVDFTVNDEEVVGDVQPGGFVNSIDVPAGVYSMALTASEGGEVVIPATQVALTSLTTHMLVAYGTASAPQAVVFTTATRPEADADAGLIRFAHGIPGAAAVNVLLDGALLIPDLAYGEVTEHLALPVGDYNVVVQNAETDEEISAVELAVSAGAAVTAAVIVNADDEATIRLLTDAVDAVTTETAAVRVISTVADSSVTLPDGTTLEGDGEATLDAISGDMTVSIDGEDTITPVTLYGGVYYSVLVLQDGTLSIAPTSINQGLTSAPGAEAAPQVAVVPTATTDIAAATPIVIVVTATPETAGNAATAAPEISVPPVVPTSASPTGRIVLDSGANLQLREYPSSDAKSLGLAPSGTI
;
A
#
# COMPACT_ATOMS: atom_id res chain seq x y z
N MET A 1 -66.93 34.09 -42.00
CA MET A 1 -66.80 32.71 -41.49
C MET A 1 -65.55 32.68 -40.60
N LEU A 2 -65.78 32.25 -39.36
CA LEU A 2 -64.95 32.13 -38.13
C LEU A 2 -63.43 31.82 -38.29
N PRO A 3 -62.56 32.16 -37.30
CA PRO A 3 -61.82 33.43 -37.25
C PRO A 3 -60.32 33.35 -36.84
N ASN A 4 -59.62 34.50 -36.98
CA ASN A 4 -58.57 35.12 -36.15
C ASN A 4 -57.88 34.32 -35.02
N LEU A 5 -56.55 34.47 -34.85
CA LEU A 5 -55.93 35.40 -33.87
C LEU A 5 -54.37 35.36 -33.91
N ARG A 6 -53.73 36.54 -34.12
CA ARG A 6 -52.62 37.11 -33.29
C ARG A 6 -51.31 36.32 -33.10
N THR A 7 -50.08 36.86 -33.08
CA THR A 7 -49.40 38.18 -33.25
C THR A 7 -47.90 37.83 -33.19
N VAL A 8 -47.04 38.35 -34.08
CA VAL A 8 -46.01 39.39 -33.81
C VAL A 8 -44.73 38.94 -33.07
N LEU A 9 -43.62 39.11 -33.82
CA LEU A 9 -42.24 39.49 -33.47
C LEU A 9 -41.69 39.08 -32.09
N THR A 10 -40.52 38.42 -32.08
CA THR A 10 -39.27 38.95 -31.48
C THR A 10 -38.06 38.10 -31.91
N LYS A 11 -37.00 38.81 -32.32
CA LYS A 11 -35.58 38.46 -32.51
C LYS A 11 -35.10 37.13 -31.89
N ILE A 12 -34.39 36.29 -32.65
CA ILE A 12 -33.26 35.52 -32.12
C ILE A 12 -32.07 35.61 -33.08
N LEU A 13 -31.06 36.31 -32.58
CA LEU A 13 -29.67 36.34 -32.98
C LEU A 13 -29.15 34.89 -33.03
N LEU A 14 -28.93 34.34 -34.22
CA LEU A 14 -28.34 33.02 -34.40
C LEU A 14 -26.81 33.16 -34.30
N THR A 15 -26.34 33.29 -33.06
CA THR A 15 -24.92 33.20 -32.72
C THR A 15 -24.51 31.74 -32.93
N THR A 16 -23.70 31.47 -33.95
CA THR A 16 -22.92 30.23 -34.08
C THR A 16 -21.94 30.15 -32.92
N LEU A 17 -22.39 29.59 -31.80
CA LEU A 17 -21.51 29.13 -30.73
C LEU A 17 -20.98 27.77 -31.17
N LEU A 18 -19.76 27.77 -31.73
CA LEU A 18 -18.93 26.59 -31.87
C LEU A 18 -18.66 26.07 -30.46
N LEU A 19 -19.53 25.18 -29.98
CA LEU A 19 -19.31 24.43 -28.75
C LEU A 19 -18.17 23.45 -29.06
N VAL A 20 -16.95 23.90 -28.85
CA VAL A 20 -15.80 23.00 -28.64
C VAL A 20 -16.14 22.25 -27.36
N GLY A 21 -16.81 21.11 -27.51
CA GLY A 21 -16.79 20.08 -26.50
C GLY A 21 -15.33 19.70 -26.33
N LEU A 22 -14.69 20.24 -25.29
CA LEU A 22 -13.54 19.60 -24.70
C LEU A 22 -14.04 18.25 -24.18
N THR A 23 -14.03 17.25 -25.06
CA THR A 23 -13.81 15.89 -24.61
C THR A 23 -12.51 15.96 -23.82
N ALA A 24 -12.59 15.76 -22.50
CA ALA A 24 -11.41 15.43 -21.72
C ALA A 24 -10.87 14.14 -22.33
N GLY A 25 -10.03 14.28 -23.35
CA GLY A 25 -9.27 13.20 -23.90
C GLY A 25 -8.43 12.68 -22.76
N VAL A 26 -8.64 11.41 -22.45
CA VAL A 26 -7.76 10.54 -21.68
C VAL A 26 -6.32 11.03 -21.88
N GLN A 27 -5.83 11.80 -20.90
CA GLN A 27 -4.45 12.23 -20.88
C GLN A 27 -3.62 10.95 -20.78
N GLY A 28 -2.61 10.82 -21.63
CA GLY A 28 -1.78 9.62 -21.70
C GLY A 28 -1.30 9.21 -20.31
N GLN A 29 -1.77 8.04 -19.89
CA GLN A 29 -1.45 7.43 -18.60
C GLN A 29 0.02 7.02 -18.63
N SER A 30 0.93 7.93 -18.24
CA SER A 30 2.08 7.44 -17.48
C SER A 30 1.46 6.76 -16.25
N ALA A 31 1.78 5.48 -16.03
CA ALA A 31 1.26 4.77 -14.86
C ALA A 31 1.48 5.64 -13.61
N PRO A 32 0.46 5.80 -12.73
CA PRO A 32 0.63 6.60 -11.53
C PRO A 32 1.83 6.06 -10.74
N THR A 33 2.67 6.96 -10.24
CA THR A 33 3.76 6.59 -9.32
C THR A 33 3.18 6.62 -7.92
N ALA A 34 3.37 5.55 -7.17
CA ALA A 34 2.75 5.45 -5.86
C ALA A 34 3.69 4.84 -4.82
N ILE A 35 3.52 5.27 -3.58
CA ILE A 35 4.23 4.71 -2.43
C ILE A 35 3.24 4.27 -1.37
N ARG A 36 3.58 3.19 -0.67
CA ARG A 36 2.92 2.76 0.56
C ARG A 36 3.95 2.70 1.67
N PHE A 37 3.60 3.17 2.86
CA PHE A 37 4.44 3.00 4.05
C PHE A 37 3.96 1.81 4.87
N ALA A 38 4.88 1.00 5.36
CA ALA A 38 4.60 -0.11 6.26
C ALA A 38 5.52 -0.01 7.49
N HIS A 39 4.94 -0.19 8.68
CA HIS A 39 5.68 -0.18 9.93
C HIS A 39 5.73 -1.59 10.51
N ALA A 40 6.93 -2.12 10.68
CA ALA A 40 7.21 -3.42 11.28
C ALA A 40 8.43 -3.43 12.22
N VAL A 41 8.96 -2.26 12.62
CA VAL A 41 10.08 -2.16 13.58
C VAL A 41 9.68 -2.74 14.95
N PRO A 42 10.33 -3.81 15.44
CA PRO A 42 9.93 -4.46 16.69
C PRO A 42 10.02 -3.52 17.89
N GLY A 43 8.92 -3.43 18.65
CA GLY A 43 8.86 -2.66 19.91
C GLY A 43 8.86 -1.13 19.75
N LEU A 44 8.73 -0.61 18.53
CA LEU A 44 8.54 0.82 18.27
C LEU A 44 7.04 1.12 18.23
N ASP A 45 6.61 2.15 18.96
CA ASP A 45 5.23 2.65 18.94
C ASP A 45 4.88 3.28 17.59
N ALA A 46 3.59 3.59 17.38
CA ALA A 46 3.11 4.21 16.15
C ALA A 46 3.93 5.44 15.72
N ILE A 47 4.09 5.61 14.40
CA ILE A 47 4.96 6.64 13.81
C ILE A 47 4.18 7.65 12.96
N ASP A 48 4.61 8.91 13.02
CA ASP A 48 4.21 9.93 12.05
C ASP A 48 5.28 10.05 10.97
N ILE A 49 4.85 10.15 9.71
CA ILE A 49 5.72 10.26 8.55
C ILE A 49 5.45 11.60 7.88
N TYR A 50 6.52 12.33 7.61
CA TYR A 50 6.51 13.61 6.92
C TYR A 50 7.29 13.48 5.62
N ALA A 51 6.76 14.06 4.54
CA ALA A 51 7.49 14.25 3.29
C ALA A 51 7.67 15.75 3.03
N ASN A 52 8.91 16.19 2.87
CA ASN A 52 9.23 17.61 2.65
C ASN A 52 8.58 18.54 3.70
N GLU A 53 8.67 18.14 4.98
CA GLU A 53 8.10 18.83 6.16
C GLU A 53 6.56 18.82 6.29
N VAL A 54 5.85 18.23 5.33
CA VAL A 54 4.39 18.04 5.36
C VAL A 54 4.05 16.68 5.97
N LEU A 55 3.12 16.63 6.92
CA LEU A 55 2.61 15.37 7.48
C LEU A 55 1.89 14.59 6.37
N VAL A 56 2.34 13.37 6.08
CA VAL A 56 1.77 12.49 5.05
C VAL A 56 1.04 11.30 5.63
N VAL A 57 1.48 10.83 6.79
CA VAL A 57 0.88 9.72 7.53
C VAL A 57 0.94 10.05 9.02
N SER A 58 -0.20 10.02 9.68
CA SER A 58 -0.36 10.18 11.11
C SER A 58 -0.60 8.82 11.76
N GLY A 59 0.16 8.48 12.79
CA GLY A 59 -0.08 7.33 13.66
C GLY A 59 -0.04 5.97 12.98
N LEU A 60 0.90 5.71 12.07
CA LEU A 60 1.05 4.38 11.45
C LEU A 60 1.49 3.37 12.52
N GLU A 61 0.62 2.42 12.85
CA GLU A 61 0.85 1.43 13.89
C GLU A 61 1.80 0.31 13.45
N ASN A 62 2.48 -0.31 14.42
CA ASN A 62 3.30 -1.48 14.17
C ASN A 62 2.46 -2.66 13.64
N GLY A 63 2.96 -3.34 12.61
CA GLY A 63 2.24 -4.39 11.91
C GLY A 63 1.22 -3.89 10.90
N THR A 64 1.18 -2.59 10.58
CA THR A 64 0.22 -2.02 9.61
C THR A 64 0.91 -1.34 8.44
N ALA A 65 0.14 -1.09 7.38
CA ALA A 65 0.55 -0.35 6.21
C ALA A 65 -0.54 0.64 5.78
N THR A 66 -0.14 1.74 5.15
CA THR A 66 -1.06 2.67 4.51
C THR A 66 -1.71 2.02 3.28
N THR A 67 -2.69 2.68 2.66
CA THR A 67 -2.93 2.43 1.23
C THR A 67 -1.81 3.05 0.38
N TYR A 68 -1.90 2.97 -0.94
CA TYR A 68 -0.99 3.72 -1.81
C TYR A 68 -1.33 5.21 -1.86
N LEU A 69 -0.31 6.02 -1.63
CA LEU A 69 -0.32 7.45 -1.86
C LEU A 69 0.25 7.71 -3.25
N ASN A 70 -0.49 8.45 -4.07
CA ASN A 70 0.01 8.97 -5.33
C ASN A 70 1.09 10.02 -5.07
N VAL A 71 2.20 9.90 -5.77
CA VAL A 71 3.33 10.83 -5.68
C VAL A 71 3.85 11.18 -7.07
N ASP A 72 4.45 12.35 -7.17
CA ASP A 72 5.25 12.69 -8.35
C ASP A 72 6.62 12.00 -8.27
N SER A 73 7.35 11.98 -9.38
CA SER A 73 8.73 11.45 -9.43
C SER A 73 9.78 12.38 -8.80
N ALA A 74 9.37 13.43 -8.09
CA ALA A 74 10.28 14.35 -7.43
C ALA A 74 10.87 13.71 -6.16
N PRO A 75 12.17 13.90 -5.87
CA PRO A 75 12.76 13.40 -4.62
C PRO A 75 12.03 13.96 -3.39
N LEU A 76 11.81 13.09 -2.42
CA LEU A 76 11.21 13.37 -1.13
C LEU A 76 12.28 13.32 -0.04
N ASN A 77 12.26 14.28 0.88
CA ASN A 77 12.91 14.11 2.17
C ASN A 77 11.87 13.53 3.14
N LEU A 78 12.04 12.27 3.52
CA LEU A 78 11.19 11.60 4.48
C LEU A 78 11.76 11.80 5.89
N ARG A 79 10.94 12.32 6.79
CA ARG A 79 11.25 12.48 8.22
C ARG A 79 10.23 11.69 9.02
N VAL A 80 10.69 10.93 10.01
CA VAL A 80 9.81 10.10 10.84
C VAL A 80 9.96 10.45 12.32
N THR A 81 8.84 10.51 13.02
CA THR A 81 8.76 10.71 14.48
C THR A 81 7.88 9.62 15.10
N LEU A 82 7.92 9.47 16.43
CA LEU A 82 6.81 8.81 17.11
C LEU A 82 5.55 9.66 16.98
N ALA A 83 4.39 9.01 16.95
CA ALA A 83 3.10 9.64 16.77
C ALA A 83 2.85 10.73 17.83
N GLY A 84 2.47 11.92 17.37
CA GLY A 84 2.21 13.08 18.23
C GLY A 84 3.45 13.72 18.87
N LEU A 85 4.66 13.22 18.58
CA LEU A 85 5.92 13.79 19.04
C LEU A 85 6.64 14.53 17.91
N THR A 86 7.51 15.48 18.26
CA THR A 86 8.28 16.28 17.29
C THR A 86 9.72 15.81 17.12
N THR A 87 10.19 14.88 17.95
CA THR A 87 11.57 14.41 17.89
C THR A 87 11.74 13.46 16.71
N THR A 88 12.61 13.84 15.78
CA THR A 88 13.00 12.99 14.65
C THR A 88 13.65 11.71 15.15
N LEU A 89 13.11 10.57 14.74
CA LEU A 89 13.72 9.25 14.89
C LEU A 89 14.76 9.02 13.79
N TRP A 90 14.39 9.25 12.53
CA TRP A 90 15.30 9.24 11.38
C TRP A 90 14.81 10.13 10.25
N GLU A 91 15.73 10.44 9.34
CA GLU A 91 15.47 11.09 8.06
C GLU A 91 16.12 10.28 6.94
N GLN A 92 15.47 10.23 5.79
CA GLN A 92 16.03 9.60 4.61
C GLN A 92 15.55 10.27 3.31
N PRO A 93 16.44 10.46 2.33
CA PRO A 93 16.01 10.82 0.99
C PRO A 93 15.37 9.61 0.31
N PHE A 94 14.29 9.84 -0.41
CA PHE A 94 13.66 8.84 -1.28
C PHE A 94 13.40 9.46 -2.65
N ALA A 95 13.65 8.71 -3.72
CA ALA A 95 13.40 9.16 -5.08
C ALA A 95 12.39 8.21 -5.74
N PRO A 96 11.10 8.58 -5.80
CA PRO A 96 10.09 7.80 -6.50
C PRO A 96 10.47 7.65 -7.98
N ARG A 97 10.22 6.48 -8.54
CA ARG A 97 10.49 6.16 -9.94
C ARG A 97 9.18 6.21 -10.73
N THR A 98 9.18 6.94 -11.83
CA THR A 98 7.98 7.10 -12.66
C THR A 98 7.40 5.74 -13.06
N GLY A 99 6.12 5.53 -12.73
CA GLY A 99 5.35 4.33 -13.06
C GLY A 99 5.54 3.15 -12.10
N ASP A 100 6.33 3.32 -11.03
CA ASP A 100 6.50 2.29 -10.01
C ASP A 100 5.51 2.46 -8.87
N ASN A 101 5.02 1.34 -8.37
CA ASN A 101 4.52 1.21 -7.01
C ASN A 101 5.68 0.75 -6.11
N THR A 102 5.85 1.37 -4.95
CA THR A 102 6.91 1.01 -4.00
C THR A 102 6.38 0.90 -2.57
N THR A 103 6.60 -0.25 -1.94
CA THR A 103 6.43 -0.42 -0.50
C THR A 103 7.70 0.04 0.23
N LEU A 104 7.55 1.02 1.12
CA LEU A 104 8.57 1.51 2.04
C LEU A 104 8.34 0.87 3.41
N LEU A 105 9.09 -0.19 3.72
CA LEU A 105 8.94 -0.99 4.94
C LEU A 105 10.03 -0.64 5.95
N ALA A 106 9.65 -0.18 7.14
CA ALA A 106 10.55 0.00 8.27
C ALA A 106 10.47 -1.23 9.17
N TYR A 107 11.56 -2.00 9.29
CA TYR A 107 11.56 -3.26 10.05
C TYR A 107 12.80 -3.47 10.95
N THR A 108 13.80 -2.59 10.87
CA THR A 108 15.04 -2.64 11.66
C THR A 108 15.09 -1.48 12.65
N SER A 109 15.67 -1.71 13.83
CA SER A 109 15.95 -0.64 14.81
C SER A 109 17.36 -0.07 14.70
N GLU A 110 18.27 -0.74 13.99
CA GLU A 110 19.64 -0.28 13.73
C GLU A 110 20.12 -0.75 12.34
N PRO A 111 20.24 0.16 11.35
CA PRO A 111 19.72 1.53 11.40
C PRO A 111 18.18 1.55 11.37
N LEU A 112 17.57 2.62 11.90
CA LEU A 112 16.17 2.94 11.61
C LEU A 112 16.09 3.56 10.22
N ASN A 113 15.40 2.90 9.30
CA ASN A 113 15.12 3.39 7.95
C ASN A 113 13.95 2.61 7.33
N PHE A 114 13.43 3.11 6.20
CA PHE A 114 12.63 2.29 5.29
C PHE A 114 13.55 1.56 4.31
N ALA A 115 13.33 0.26 4.16
CA ALA A 115 13.75 -0.48 2.98
C ALA A 115 12.70 -0.31 1.87
N SER A 116 13.15 -0.23 0.62
CA SER A 116 12.28 -0.05 -0.54
C SER A 116 12.11 -1.37 -1.29
N PHE A 117 10.87 -1.80 -1.43
CA PHE A 117 10.47 -2.95 -2.23
C PHE A 117 9.63 -2.44 -3.40
N ARG A 118 10.08 -2.69 -4.63
CA ARG A 118 9.29 -2.34 -5.81
C ARG A 118 8.21 -3.40 -5.97
N ASP A 119 6.97 -2.97 -6.02
CA ASP A 119 5.85 -3.86 -6.22
C ASP A 119 5.71 -4.17 -7.72
N ASP A 120 5.13 -5.33 -8.03
CA ASP A 120 4.88 -5.76 -9.40
C ASP A 120 3.42 -5.44 -9.79
N PRO A 121 3.17 -4.39 -10.59
CA PRO A 121 1.82 -3.95 -10.93
C PRO A 121 1.26 -4.69 -12.15
N THR A 122 1.91 -5.75 -12.66
CA THR A 122 1.38 -6.42 -13.85
C THR A 122 -0.03 -6.94 -13.59
N PRO A 123 -0.97 -6.75 -14.54
CA PRO A 123 -2.32 -7.25 -14.40
C PRO A 123 -2.39 -8.76 -14.10
N LEU A 124 -3.46 -9.18 -13.41
CA LEU A 124 -3.73 -10.58 -13.10
C LEU A 124 -4.98 -11.08 -13.85
N PRO A 125 -5.01 -12.37 -14.25
CA PRO A 125 -6.23 -13.00 -14.70
C PRO A 125 -7.24 -13.12 -13.55
N LEU A 126 -8.54 -13.11 -13.89
CA LEU A 126 -9.59 -13.51 -12.94
C LEU A 126 -9.35 -14.95 -12.45
N GLY A 127 -9.55 -15.17 -11.15
CA GLY A 127 -9.22 -16.42 -10.46
C GLY A 127 -7.76 -16.57 -10.04
N SER A 128 -6.90 -15.57 -10.28
CA SER A 128 -5.49 -15.59 -9.89
C SER A 128 -5.16 -14.52 -8.86
N ALA A 129 -4.29 -14.85 -7.92
CA ALA A 129 -3.72 -13.97 -6.90
C ALA A 129 -2.19 -13.95 -7.05
N ARG A 130 -1.56 -12.89 -6.53
CA ARG A 130 -0.10 -12.76 -6.53
C ARG A 130 0.43 -12.83 -5.11
N LEU A 131 1.45 -13.63 -4.88
CA LEU A 131 2.14 -13.74 -3.60
C LEU A 131 3.53 -13.12 -3.68
N ILE A 132 3.85 -12.27 -2.71
CA ILE A 132 5.19 -11.74 -2.44
C ILE A 132 5.52 -12.11 -0.99
N VAL A 133 6.74 -12.56 -0.73
CA VAL A 133 7.18 -12.89 0.63
C VAL A 133 8.41 -12.05 0.97
N ILE A 134 8.38 -11.36 2.09
CA ILE A 134 9.49 -10.55 2.60
C ILE A 134 9.94 -11.12 3.94
N HIS A 135 11.22 -11.45 4.04
CA HIS A 135 11.84 -11.80 5.31
C HIS A 135 12.42 -10.56 5.99
N ALA A 136 11.65 -9.96 6.88
CA ALA A 136 11.95 -8.73 7.62
C ALA A 136 12.29 -8.99 9.11
N ILE A 137 12.78 -10.18 9.47
CA ILE A 137 13.29 -10.48 10.83
C ILE A 137 14.81 -10.26 10.80
N ALA A 138 15.24 -9.05 11.15
CA ALA A 138 16.60 -8.59 10.90
C ALA A 138 17.71 -9.39 11.63
N ASP A 139 17.39 -9.92 12.81
CA ASP A 139 18.28 -10.74 13.64
C ASP A 139 17.99 -12.26 13.50
N GLY A 140 17.12 -12.63 12.55
CA GLY A 140 16.71 -14.00 12.27
C GLY A 140 17.71 -14.79 11.43
N PRO A 141 17.59 -16.14 11.39
CA PRO A 141 18.33 -16.98 10.46
C PRO A 141 17.81 -16.81 9.03
N ALA A 142 18.54 -17.31 8.04
CA ALA A 142 17.97 -17.54 6.72
C ALA A 142 16.76 -18.50 6.81
N VAL A 143 15.75 -18.29 5.98
CA VAL A 143 14.49 -19.04 6.03
C VAL A 143 14.12 -19.67 4.70
N ASP A 144 13.49 -20.83 4.79
CA ASP A 144 12.78 -21.49 3.70
C ASP A 144 11.29 -21.17 3.81
N PHE A 145 10.70 -20.79 2.69
CA PHE A 145 9.28 -20.50 2.57
C PHE A 145 8.54 -21.72 2.03
N THR A 146 7.55 -22.20 2.78
CA THR A 146 6.73 -23.34 2.38
C THR A 146 5.28 -22.92 2.15
N VAL A 147 4.66 -23.54 1.14
CA VAL A 147 3.24 -23.42 0.82
C VAL A 147 2.68 -24.83 0.73
N ASN A 148 1.63 -25.11 1.50
CA ASN A 148 1.01 -26.43 1.62
C ASN A 148 2.03 -27.54 1.91
N ASP A 149 2.95 -27.26 2.85
CA ASP A 149 4.06 -28.13 3.26
C ASP A 149 5.13 -28.42 2.17
N GLU A 150 5.05 -27.76 1.03
CA GLU A 150 6.07 -27.82 -0.03
C GLU A 150 6.96 -26.56 -0.01
N GLU A 151 8.27 -26.75 -0.04
CA GLU A 151 9.23 -25.64 -0.16
C GLU A 151 9.09 -24.97 -1.54
N VAL A 152 8.80 -23.68 -1.53
CA VAL A 152 8.68 -22.86 -2.75
C VAL A 152 9.98 -22.12 -3.02
N VAL A 153 10.61 -21.57 -1.97
CA VAL A 153 11.92 -20.91 -2.03
C VAL A 153 12.70 -21.19 -0.75
N GLY A 154 13.96 -21.58 -0.89
CA GLY A 154 14.89 -21.78 0.22
C GLY A 154 15.94 -20.67 0.38
N ASP A 155 16.56 -20.61 1.56
CA ASP A 155 17.72 -19.77 1.92
C ASP A 155 17.51 -18.25 1.74
N VAL A 156 16.29 -17.77 2.04
CA VAL A 156 15.98 -16.33 2.01
C VAL A 156 16.64 -15.64 3.20
N GLN A 157 17.63 -14.79 2.92
CA GLN A 157 18.35 -14.03 3.94
C GLN A 157 17.48 -12.91 4.54
N PRO A 158 17.75 -12.43 5.77
CA PRO A 158 17.11 -11.23 6.31
C PRO A 158 17.21 -10.02 5.39
N GLY A 159 16.10 -9.32 5.17
CA GLY A 159 15.93 -8.26 4.18
C GLY A 159 15.73 -8.76 2.74
N GLY A 160 15.84 -10.07 2.52
CA GLY A 160 15.53 -10.73 1.26
C GLY A 160 14.03 -10.85 1.02
N PHE A 161 13.67 -11.03 -0.24
CA PHE A 161 12.29 -11.23 -0.65
C PHE A 161 12.21 -12.21 -1.81
N VAL A 162 11.07 -12.88 -1.89
CA VAL A 162 10.66 -13.71 -3.02
C VAL A 162 9.84 -12.84 -3.95
N ASN A 163 10.24 -12.80 -5.23
CA ASN A 163 9.51 -12.07 -6.27
C ASN A 163 8.08 -12.60 -6.44
N SER A 164 7.28 -11.88 -7.22
CA SER A 164 5.88 -12.18 -7.54
C SER A 164 5.69 -13.62 -8.05
N ILE A 165 4.92 -14.41 -7.29
CA ILE A 165 4.43 -15.74 -7.69
C ILE A 165 2.94 -15.62 -7.90
N ASP A 166 2.48 -15.86 -9.12
CA ASP A 166 1.05 -15.90 -9.43
C ASP A 166 0.52 -17.32 -9.18
N VAL A 167 -0.55 -17.40 -8.40
CA VAL A 167 -1.20 -18.65 -7.97
C VAL A 167 -2.71 -18.52 -8.13
N PRO A 168 -3.47 -19.63 -8.23
CA PRO A 168 -4.92 -19.56 -8.16
C PRO A 168 -5.40 -18.92 -6.85
N ALA A 169 -6.50 -18.17 -6.88
CA ALA A 169 -7.17 -17.73 -5.66
C ALA A 169 -7.59 -18.94 -4.82
N GLY A 170 -7.48 -18.83 -3.50
CA GLY A 170 -7.75 -19.94 -2.58
C GLY A 170 -7.10 -19.75 -1.21
N VAL A 171 -7.31 -20.71 -0.32
CA VAL A 171 -6.67 -20.75 0.99
C VAL A 171 -5.41 -21.60 0.93
N TYR A 172 -4.30 -21.07 1.41
CA TYR A 172 -2.99 -21.73 1.41
C TYR A 172 -2.42 -21.79 2.82
N SER A 173 -1.83 -22.93 3.20
CA SER A 173 -1.06 -23.06 4.44
C SER A 173 0.36 -22.57 4.19
N MET A 174 0.77 -21.46 4.80
CA MET A 174 2.08 -20.85 4.59
C MET A 174 2.91 -20.90 5.88
N ALA A 175 4.18 -21.30 5.79
CA ALA A 175 5.09 -21.31 6.93
C ALA A 175 6.50 -20.84 6.53
N LEU A 176 7.28 -20.41 7.53
CA LEU A 176 8.71 -20.14 7.37
C LEU A 176 9.49 -21.01 8.36
N THR A 177 10.47 -21.74 7.87
CA THR A 177 11.40 -22.55 8.68
C THR A 177 12.83 -22.06 8.48
N ALA A 178 13.67 -22.14 9.51
CA ALA A 178 15.09 -21.83 9.38
C ALA A 178 15.74 -22.80 8.39
N SER A 179 16.43 -22.26 7.38
CA SER A 179 17.09 -23.05 6.33
C SER A 179 18.16 -23.98 6.90
N GLU A 180 18.82 -23.54 7.97
CA GLU A 180 19.67 -24.42 8.77
C GLU A 180 18.86 -25.02 9.93
N GLY A 181 18.82 -26.36 9.97
CA GLY A 181 18.23 -27.10 11.10
C GLY A 181 16.70 -27.26 11.05
N GLY A 182 15.98 -26.49 10.22
CA GLY A 182 14.54 -26.68 9.98
C GLY A 182 13.64 -26.25 11.15
N GLU A 183 14.13 -25.39 12.04
CA GLU A 183 13.33 -24.86 13.15
C GLU A 183 12.20 -23.98 12.61
N VAL A 184 10.99 -24.08 13.17
CA VAL A 184 9.86 -23.24 12.75
C VAL A 184 10.08 -21.80 13.22
N VAL A 185 10.17 -20.86 12.28
CA VAL A 185 10.28 -19.42 12.54
C VAL A 185 8.89 -18.79 12.55
N ILE A 186 8.11 -18.97 11.49
CA ILE A 186 6.69 -18.62 11.43
C ILE A 186 5.90 -19.92 11.30
N PRO A 187 4.99 -20.22 12.25
CA PRO A 187 4.17 -21.43 12.17
C PRO A 187 3.24 -21.40 10.96
N ALA A 188 2.89 -22.59 10.48
CA ALA A 188 1.93 -22.77 9.39
C ALA A 188 0.62 -22.03 9.69
N THR A 189 0.28 -21.08 8.84
CA THR A 189 -0.91 -20.23 8.96
C THR A 189 -1.70 -20.28 7.67
N GLN A 190 -3.02 -20.40 7.78
CA GLN A 190 -3.90 -20.33 6.61
C GLN A 190 -4.01 -18.89 6.14
N VAL A 191 -3.72 -18.67 4.86
CA VAL A 191 -3.78 -17.37 4.21
C VAL A 191 -4.75 -17.48 3.03
N ALA A 192 -5.83 -16.71 3.10
CA ALA A 192 -6.80 -16.54 2.02
C ALA A 192 -6.23 -15.60 0.96
N LEU A 193 -6.01 -16.11 -0.25
CA LEU A 193 -5.53 -15.34 -1.40
C LEU A 193 -6.69 -14.99 -2.33
N THR A 194 -7.07 -13.72 -2.32
CA THR A 194 -8.15 -13.14 -3.12
C THR A 194 -7.70 -12.97 -4.57
N SER A 195 -8.58 -13.29 -5.51
CA SER A 195 -8.32 -13.08 -6.94
C SER A 195 -8.15 -11.59 -7.23
N LEU A 196 -7.31 -11.28 -8.22
CA LEU A 196 -6.92 -9.92 -8.59
C LEU A 196 -6.28 -9.14 -7.44
N THR A 197 -5.67 -9.81 -6.47
CA THR A 197 -4.96 -9.16 -5.35
C THR A 197 -3.52 -9.63 -5.29
N THR A 198 -2.62 -8.69 -5.03
CA THR A 198 -1.26 -8.95 -4.55
C THR A 198 -1.28 -9.04 -3.03
N HIS A 199 -0.89 -10.20 -2.49
CA HIS A 199 -0.68 -10.48 -1.08
C HIS A 199 0.82 -10.47 -0.78
N MET A 200 1.25 -9.50 0.02
CA MET A 200 2.62 -9.37 0.48
C MET A 200 2.71 -9.89 1.92
N LEU A 201 3.17 -11.13 2.09
CA LEU A 201 3.46 -11.72 3.38
C LEU A 201 4.79 -11.18 3.90
N VAL A 202 4.76 -10.43 5.00
CA VAL A 202 5.94 -9.87 5.66
C VAL A 202 6.14 -10.61 6.98
N ALA A 203 7.23 -11.37 7.08
CA ALA A 203 7.67 -11.95 8.35
C ALA A 203 8.58 -10.94 9.06
N TYR A 204 8.19 -10.44 10.23
CA TYR A 204 8.88 -9.38 10.97
C TYR A 204 8.99 -9.73 12.46
N GLY A 205 9.48 -8.80 13.29
CA GLY A 205 9.73 -9.06 14.71
C GLY A 205 11.20 -9.35 14.98
N THR A 206 11.48 -10.09 16.05
CA THR A 206 12.82 -10.58 16.38
C THR A 206 12.89 -12.10 16.24
N ALA A 207 14.09 -12.67 16.16
CA ALA A 207 14.26 -14.13 16.13
C ALA A 207 13.58 -14.85 17.31
N SER A 208 13.48 -14.19 18.46
CA SER A 208 12.83 -14.71 19.68
C SER A 208 11.32 -14.42 19.77
N ALA A 209 10.80 -13.50 18.97
CA ALA A 209 9.40 -13.11 18.92
C ALA A 209 9.01 -12.79 17.46
N PRO A 210 9.02 -13.79 16.57
CA PRO A 210 8.71 -13.59 15.17
C PRO A 210 7.20 -13.40 14.99
N GLN A 211 6.83 -12.57 14.03
CA GLN A 211 5.47 -12.21 13.66
C GLN A 211 5.32 -12.24 12.14
N ALA A 212 4.09 -12.32 11.66
CA ALA A 212 3.79 -12.23 10.24
C ALA A 212 2.56 -11.35 10.03
N VAL A 213 2.56 -10.59 8.94
CA VAL A 213 1.43 -9.80 8.47
C VAL A 213 1.31 -9.94 6.97
N VAL A 214 0.08 -9.89 6.45
CA VAL A 214 -0.18 -9.86 5.01
C VAL A 214 -0.72 -8.49 4.64
N PHE A 215 -0.02 -7.79 3.76
CA PHE A 215 -0.52 -6.56 3.15
C PHE A 215 -1.12 -6.88 1.78
N THR A 216 -2.33 -6.40 1.53
CA THR A 216 -3.04 -6.66 0.27
C THR A 216 -3.04 -5.43 -0.63
N THR A 217 -3.17 -5.66 -1.94
CA THR A 217 -3.29 -4.63 -2.96
C THR A 217 -4.02 -5.16 -4.19
N ALA A 218 -5.15 -4.53 -4.50
CA ALA A 218 -5.92 -4.82 -5.68
C ALA A 218 -5.08 -4.55 -6.92
N THR A 219 -5.09 -5.53 -7.81
CA THR A 219 -4.36 -5.55 -9.06
C THR A 219 -5.37 -5.41 -10.20
N ARG A 220 -4.94 -4.80 -11.30
CA ARG A 220 -5.79 -4.63 -12.46
C ARG A 220 -6.07 -5.98 -13.12
N PRO A 221 -7.25 -6.19 -13.71
CA PRO A 221 -7.52 -7.38 -14.51
C PRO A 221 -6.73 -7.33 -15.83
N GLU A 222 -6.33 -8.48 -16.36
CA GLU A 222 -5.67 -8.60 -17.68
C GLU A 222 -6.50 -8.07 -18.85
N ALA A 223 -7.83 -8.04 -18.72
CA ALA A 223 -8.69 -7.51 -19.76
C ALA A 223 -8.41 -6.01 -19.95
N ASP A 224 -8.00 -5.64 -21.17
CA ASP A 224 -7.74 -4.27 -21.59
C ASP A 224 -9.07 -3.53 -21.89
N ALA A 225 -9.95 -3.51 -20.89
CA ALA A 225 -11.31 -2.98 -20.95
C ALA A 225 -11.54 -1.97 -19.82
N ASP A 226 -12.55 -1.11 -20.00
CA ASP A 226 -13.06 -0.29 -18.90
C ASP A 226 -13.45 -1.20 -17.73
N ALA A 227 -13.25 -0.70 -16.51
CA ALA A 227 -13.51 -1.45 -15.28
C ALA A 227 -14.41 -0.65 -14.32
N GLY A 228 -15.15 -1.37 -13.49
CA GLY A 228 -15.78 -0.85 -12.28
C GLY A 228 -15.09 -1.42 -11.04
N LEU A 229 -15.31 -0.80 -9.89
CA LEU A 229 -14.77 -1.23 -8.60
C LEU A 229 -15.82 -2.02 -7.82
N ILE A 230 -15.50 -3.23 -7.38
CA ILE A 230 -16.40 -4.06 -6.59
C ILE A 230 -15.73 -4.50 -5.30
N ARG A 231 -16.45 -4.37 -4.20
CA ARG A 231 -16.02 -4.79 -2.86
C ARG A 231 -17.07 -5.70 -2.24
N PHE A 232 -16.65 -6.58 -1.35
CA PHE A 232 -17.54 -7.46 -0.61
C PHE A 232 -17.38 -7.25 0.90
N ALA A 233 -18.48 -7.40 1.63
CA ALA A 233 -18.50 -7.32 3.08
C ALA A 233 -19.31 -8.48 3.65
N HIS A 234 -18.86 -9.11 4.73
CA HIS A 234 -19.61 -10.18 5.38
C HIS A 234 -20.13 -9.73 6.76
N GLY A 235 -21.44 -9.52 6.85
CA GLY A 235 -22.13 -9.03 8.03
C GLY A 235 -23.13 -10.02 8.64
N ILE A 236 -23.05 -11.33 8.34
CA ILE A 236 -23.96 -12.31 8.96
C ILE A 236 -23.38 -12.78 10.30
N PRO A 237 -23.97 -12.40 11.44
CA PRO A 237 -23.48 -12.73 12.76
C PRO A 237 -23.54 -14.25 13.02
N GLY A 238 -22.45 -14.80 13.55
CA GLY A 238 -22.38 -16.22 13.91
C GLY A 238 -22.36 -17.19 12.73
N ALA A 239 -22.30 -16.70 11.49
CA ALA A 239 -22.05 -17.52 10.31
C ALA A 239 -20.57 -17.94 10.25
N ALA A 240 -20.32 -19.07 9.57
CA ALA A 240 -18.97 -19.44 9.15
C ALA A 240 -18.49 -18.47 8.05
N ALA A 241 -17.18 -18.47 7.80
CA ALA A 241 -16.62 -17.74 6.67
C ALA A 241 -17.24 -18.19 5.33
N VAL A 242 -17.22 -17.29 4.35
CA VAL A 242 -17.88 -17.51 3.05
C VAL A 242 -16.89 -17.39 1.90
N ASN A 243 -17.10 -18.23 0.88
CA ASN A 243 -16.47 -18.08 -0.41
C ASN A 243 -17.38 -17.22 -1.30
N VAL A 244 -16.81 -16.27 -2.03
CA VAL A 244 -17.50 -15.48 -3.05
C VAL A 244 -17.00 -15.92 -4.42
N LEU A 245 -17.93 -16.34 -5.26
CA LEU A 245 -17.68 -16.79 -6.62
C LEU A 245 -18.28 -15.80 -7.62
N LEU A 246 -17.59 -15.59 -8.73
CA LEU A 246 -18.01 -14.76 -9.86
C LEU A 246 -18.07 -15.65 -11.10
N ASP A 247 -19.26 -15.85 -11.67
CA ASP A 247 -19.51 -16.79 -12.78
C ASP A 247 -18.96 -18.21 -12.52
N GLY A 248 -18.95 -18.62 -11.25
CA GLY A 248 -18.44 -19.92 -10.79
C GLY A 248 -16.92 -19.98 -10.57
N ALA A 249 -16.16 -18.92 -10.83
CA ALA A 249 -14.75 -18.82 -10.44
C ALA A 249 -14.62 -18.23 -9.03
N LEU A 250 -13.74 -18.79 -8.19
CA LEU A 250 -13.48 -18.28 -6.85
C LEU A 250 -12.83 -16.89 -6.92
N LEU A 251 -13.51 -15.89 -6.39
CA LEU A 251 -13.06 -14.50 -6.34
C LEU A 251 -12.46 -14.19 -4.96
N ILE A 252 -13.19 -14.49 -3.89
CA ILE A 252 -12.76 -14.26 -2.50
C ILE A 252 -12.90 -15.57 -1.73
N PRO A 253 -11.79 -16.21 -1.34
CA PRO A 253 -11.83 -17.32 -0.40
C PRO A 253 -12.00 -16.83 1.05
N ASP A 254 -12.71 -17.61 1.86
CA ASP A 254 -12.70 -17.56 3.32
C ASP A 254 -12.94 -16.15 3.93
N LEU A 255 -13.86 -15.37 3.35
CA LEU A 255 -14.24 -14.05 3.86
C LEU A 255 -14.94 -14.21 5.20
N ALA A 256 -14.30 -13.76 6.29
CA ALA A 256 -14.81 -13.97 7.64
C ALA A 256 -15.89 -12.94 8.03
N TYR A 257 -16.73 -13.28 9.02
CA TYR A 257 -17.68 -12.33 9.59
C TYR A 257 -16.96 -11.08 10.12
N GLY A 258 -17.45 -9.92 9.74
CA GLY A 258 -16.86 -8.63 10.06
C GLY A 258 -15.82 -8.15 9.05
N GLU A 259 -15.42 -8.97 8.08
CA GLU A 259 -14.45 -8.54 7.07
C GLU A 259 -15.09 -7.78 5.92
N VAL A 260 -14.32 -6.83 5.40
CA VAL A 260 -14.64 -6.04 4.21
C VAL A 260 -13.39 -6.05 3.33
N THR A 261 -13.54 -6.48 2.08
CA THR A 261 -12.41 -6.61 1.16
C THR A 261 -11.88 -5.24 0.73
N GLU A 262 -10.78 -5.20 0.00
CA GLU A 262 -10.48 -4.06 -0.86
C GLU A 262 -11.46 -3.97 -2.05
N HIS A 263 -11.46 -2.82 -2.73
CA HIS A 263 -12.15 -2.72 -4.02
C HIS A 263 -11.33 -3.38 -5.12
N LEU A 264 -11.89 -4.40 -5.74
CA LEU A 264 -11.33 -5.10 -6.88
C LEU A 264 -11.81 -4.43 -8.17
N ALA A 265 -10.90 -4.20 -9.11
CA ALA A 265 -11.27 -3.72 -10.43
C ALA A 265 -11.75 -4.91 -11.27
N LEU A 266 -13.03 -4.92 -11.64
CA LEU A 266 -13.61 -5.92 -12.54
C LEU A 266 -13.92 -5.30 -13.91
N PRO A 267 -13.68 -6.01 -15.03
CA PRO A 267 -14.11 -5.54 -16.34
C PRO A 267 -15.61 -5.23 -16.37
N VAL A 268 -16.02 -4.29 -17.21
CA VAL A 268 -17.46 -4.01 -17.43
C VAL A 268 -18.18 -5.24 -17.96
N GLY A 269 -19.32 -5.56 -17.33
CA GLY A 269 -20.11 -6.74 -17.66
C GLY A 269 -21.18 -7.03 -16.61
N ASP A 270 -22.05 -7.98 -16.92
CA ASP A 270 -22.98 -8.57 -15.96
C ASP A 270 -22.39 -9.89 -15.47
N TYR A 271 -22.39 -10.09 -14.16
CA TYR A 271 -21.80 -11.25 -13.50
C TYR A 271 -22.78 -11.89 -12.55
N ASN A 272 -22.80 -13.23 -12.50
CA ASN A 272 -23.50 -13.95 -11.45
C ASN A 272 -22.59 -14.10 -10.24
N VAL A 273 -22.93 -13.41 -9.15
CA VAL A 273 -22.25 -13.53 -7.86
C VAL A 273 -22.94 -14.62 -7.05
N VAL A 274 -22.17 -15.59 -6.57
CA VAL A 274 -22.63 -16.64 -5.66
C VAL A 274 -21.82 -16.57 -4.38
N VAL A 275 -22.51 -16.54 -3.24
CA VAL A 275 -21.90 -16.64 -1.92
C VAL A 275 -22.23 -18.00 -1.35
N GLN A 276 -21.20 -18.74 -0.95
CA GLN A 276 -21.34 -20.08 -0.37
C GLN A 276 -20.57 -20.20 0.93
N ASN A 277 -20.97 -21.14 1.78
CA ASN A 277 -20.20 -21.50 2.98
C ASN A 277 -18.79 -21.96 2.56
N ALA A 278 -17.74 -21.44 3.21
CA ALA A 278 -16.37 -21.71 2.81
C ALA A 278 -15.92 -23.16 3.04
N GLU A 279 -16.55 -23.88 3.97
CA GLU A 279 -16.20 -25.26 4.32
C GLU A 279 -17.05 -26.31 3.59
N THR A 280 -18.34 -26.02 3.38
CA THR A 280 -19.30 -27.00 2.84
C THR A 280 -19.68 -26.76 1.38
N ASP A 281 -19.29 -25.62 0.80
CA ASP A 281 -19.71 -25.14 -0.52
C ASP A 281 -21.23 -25.02 -0.69
N GLU A 282 -22.00 -25.01 0.40
CA GLU A 282 -23.44 -24.79 0.37
C GLU A 282 -23.74 -23.34 -0.01
N GLU A 283 -24.52 -23.13 -1.07
CA GLU A 283 -24.97 -21.81 -1.51
C GLU A 283 -25.81 -21.13 -0.41
N ILE A 284 -25.40 -19.91 -0.05
CA ILE A 284 -26.08 -19.06 0.93
C ILE A 284 -26.99 -18.07 0.21
N SER A 285 -26.48 -17.43 -0.85
CA SER A 285 -27.22 -16.43 -1.62
C SER A 285 -26.55 -16.19 -2.98
N ALA A 286 -27.31 -15.67 -3.94
CA ALA A 286 -26.81 -15.32 -5.26
C ALA A 286 -27.49 -14.04 -5.78
N VAL A 287 -26.76 -13.27 -6.59
CA VAL A 287 -27.27 -12.03 -7.21
C VAL A 287 -26.59 -11.76 -8.55
N GLU A 288 -27.34 -11.18 -9.48
CA GLU A 288 -26.77 -10.60 -10.71
C GLU A 288 -26.17 -9.22 -10.40
N LEU A 289 -24.88 -9.06 -10.66
CA LEU A 289 -24.11 -7.84 -10.46
C LEU A 289 -23.76 -7.20 -11.81
N ALA A 290 -24.27 -6.00 -12.07
CA ALA A 290 -23.88 -5.20 -13.22
C ALA A 290 -22.68 -4.30 -12.88
N VAL A 291 -21.54 -4.53 -13.52
CA VAL A 291 -20.32 -3.72 -13.40
C VAL A 291 -20.29 -2.69 -14.51
N SER A 292 -20.31 -1.41 -14.14
CA SER A 292 -20.26 -0.28 -15.08
C SER A 292 -18.92 0.48 -14.98
N ALA A 293 -18.48 1.05 -16.10
CA ALA A 293 -17.20 1.77 -16.17
C ALA A 293 -17.16 2.92 -15.16
N GLY A 294 -16.13 2.94 -14.31
CA GLY A 294 -15.92 3.97 -13.29
C GLY A 294 -16.88 3.93 -12.11
N ALA A 295 -17.91 3.07 -12.12
CA ALA A 295 -18.80 2.90 -10.99
C ALA A 295 -18.13 2.05 -9.90
N ALA A 296 -18.48 2.33 -8.64
CA ALA A 296 -18.08 1.52 -7.49
C ALA A 296 -19.32 0.93 -6.80
N VAL A 297 -19.25 -0.34 -6.39
CA VAL A 297 -20.33 -1.05 -5.69
C VAL A 297 -19.76 -1.90 -4.56
N THR A 298 -20.37 -1.80 -3.38
CA THR A 298 -20.18 -2.75 -2.30
C THR A 298 -21.33 -3.77 -2.28
N ALA A 299 -20.99 -5.06 -2.32
CA ALA A 299 -21.89 -6.19 -2.14
C ALA A 299 -21.78 -6.73 -0.71
N ALA A 300 -22.73 -6.36 0.15
CA ALA A 300 -22.74 -6.77 1.54
C ALA A 300 -23.61 -8.03 1.75
N VAL A 301 -22.99 -9.10 2.22
CA VAL A 301 -23.65 -10.35 2.61
C VAL A 301 -24.18 -10.20 4.03
N ILE A 302 -25.50 -10.05 4.17
CA ILE A 302 -26.16 -9.70 5.44
C ILE A 302 -27.43 -10.52 5.65
N VAL A 303 -28.05 -10.36 6.81
CA VAL A 303 -29.41 -10.86 7.08
C VAL A 303 -30.40 -9.72 6.82
N ASN A 304 -31.48 -10.00 6.10
CA ASN A 304 -32.55 -9.03 5.85
C ASN A 304 -33.58 -9.01 6.99
N ALA A 305 -34.64 -8.20 6.84
CA ALA A 305 -35.68 -8.07 7.86
C ALA A 305 -36.55 -9.33 8.08
N ASP A 306 -36.46 -10.32 7.18
CA ASP A 306 -37.18 -11.60 7.26
C ASP A 306 -36.29 -12.73 7.80
N ASP A 307 -35.13 -12.39 8.40
CA ASP A 307 -34.10 -13.32 8.89
C ASP A 307 -33.47 -14.21 7.80
N GLU A 308 -33.49 -13.78 6.53
CA GLU A 308 -32.88 -14.50 5.41
C GLU A 308 -31.55 -13.86 4.98
N ALA A 309 -30.57 -14.71 4.67
CA ALA A 309 -29.29 -14.27 4.11
C ALA A 309 -29.48 -13.70 2.69
N THR A 310 -28.92 -12.53 2.43
CA THR A 310 -29.04 -11.82 1.16
C THR A 310 -27.76 -11.08 0.81
N ILE A 311 -27.60 -10.71 -0.47
CA ILE A 311 -26.54 -9.83 -0.95
C ILE A 311 -27.16 -8.46 -1.23
N ARG A 312 -26.84 -7.48 -0.39
CA ARG A 312 -27.27 -6.09 -0.57
C ARG A 312 -26.23 -5.33 -1.38
N LEU A 313 -26.64 -4.85 -2.56
CA LEU A 313 -25.79 -4.04 -3.43
C LEU A 313 -25.95 -2.55 -3.09
N LEU A 314 -24.83 -1.89 -2.84
CA LEU A 314 -24.74 -0.49 -2.44
C LEU A 314 -23.83 0.23 -3.44
N THR A 315 -24.33 1.27 -4.09
CA THR A 315 -23.47 2.11 -4.95
C THR A 315 -22.62 3.02 -4.08
N ASP A 316 -21.34 3.05 -4.40
CA ASP A 316 -20.33 3.79 -3.65
C ASP A 316 -19.98 5.08 -4.41
N ALA A 317 -20.13 6.23 -3.76
CA ALA A 317 -19.98 7.56 -4.38
C ALA A 317 -18.51 8.01 -4.51
N VAL A 318 -17.67 7.18 -5.15
CA VAL A 318 -16.22 7.41 -5.27
C VAL A 318 -15.87 8.68 -6.07
N ASP A 319 -16.75 9.13 -6.97
CA ASP A 319 -16.55 10.36 -7.77
C ASP A 319 -16.52 11.64 -6.93
N ALA A 320 -17.06 11.61 -5.71
CA ALA A 320 -17.08 12.75 -4.79
C ALA A 320 -15.76 12.93 -4.01
N VAL A 321 -14.84 11.97 -4.11
CA VAL A 321 -13.59 11.92 -3.35
C VAL A 321 -12.51 12.76 -4.03
N THR A 322 -12.08 13.85 -3.39
CA THR A 322 -10.98 14.71 -3.83
C THR A 322 -9.76 14.50 -2.93
N THR A 323 -8.59 15.05 -3.26
CA THR A 323 -7.38 14.94 -2.41
C THR A 323 -7.57 15.47 -0.98
N GLU A 324 -8.53 16.36 -0.76
CA GLU A 324 -8.82 17.03 0.52
C GLU A 324 -10.02 16.42 1.27
N THR A 325 -10.92 15.74 0.54
CA THR A 325 -12.15 15.18 1.09
C THR A 325 -12.10 13.66 1.17
N ALA A 326 -12.52 13.12 2.32
CA ALA A 326 -12.87 11.71 2.48
C ALA A 326 -14.35 11.50 2.13
N ALA A 327 -14.70 10.27 1.76
CA ALA A 327 -16.09 9.82 1.72
C ALA A 327 -16.26 8.60 2.66
N VAL A 328 -17.37 8.54 3.38
CA VAL A 328 -17.69 7.46 4.31
C VAL A 328 -19.07 6.92 3.97
N ARG A 329 -19.13 5.60 3.76
CA ARG A 329 -20.36 4.83 3.60
C ARG A 329 -20.53 3.89 4.77
N VAL A 330 -21.65 4.02 5.47
CA VAL A 330 -22.06 3.05 6.49
C VAL A 330 -22.77 1.89 5.79
N ILE A 331 -22.49 0.69 6.28
CA ILE A 331 -23.14 -0.56 5.91
C ILE A 331 -23.66 -1.14 7.22
N SER A 332 -24.94 -0.95 7.49
CA SER A 332 -25.50 -1.40 8.77
C SER A 332 -26.02 -2.82 8.69
N THR A 333 -25.57 -3.68 9.62
CA THR A 333 -26.14 -5.02 9.83
C THR A 333 -27.21 -5.04 10.93
N VAL A 334 -27.50 -3.88 11.51
CA VAL A 334 -28.36 -3.73 12.70
C VAL A 334 -29.46 -2.71 12.41
N ALA A 335 -30.72 -3.08 12.66
CA ALA A 335 -31.82 -2.15 12.50
C ALA A 335 -31.65 -0.94 13.43
N ASP A 336 -32.07 0.24 12.93
CA ASP A 336 -32.09 1.50 13.70
C ASP A 336 -30.72 1.93 14.30
N SER A 337 -29.61 1.44 13.75
CA SER A 337 -28.27 1.93 14.11
C SER A 337 -27.94 3.27 13.44
N SER A 338 -27.17 4.09 14.14
CA SER A 338 -26.57 5.31 13.57
C SER A 338 -25.06 5.36 13.80
N VAL A 339 -24.37 6.08 12.93
CA VAL A 339 -22.94 6.37 13.05
C VAL A 339 -22.73 7.88 12.98
N THR A 340 -22.15 8.46 14.03
CA THR A 340 -21.72 9.86 14.04
C THR A 340 -20.24 9.94 13.68
N LEU A 341 -19.94 10.69 12.62
CA LEU A 341 -18.59 10.93 12.10
C LEU A 341 -17.84 11.96 12.97
N PRO A 342 -16.50 12.04 12.86
CA PRO A 342 -15.69 12.98 13.64
C PRO A 342 -16.05 14.46 13.49
N ASP A 343 -16.70 14.86 12.39
CA ASP A 343 -17.18 16.24 12.16
C ASP A 343 -18.56 16.52 12.80
N GLY A 344 -19.15 15.51 13.44
CA GLY A 344 -20.49 15.57 14.04
C GLY A 344 -21.63 15.21 13.10
N THR A 345 -21.36 14.83 11.85
CA THR A 345 -22.39 14.36 10.90
C THR A 345 -22.89 12.98 11.31
N THR A 346 -24.21 12.80 11.46
CA THR A 346 -24.81 11.49 11.78
C THR A 346 -25.40 10.83 10.53
N LEU A 347 -25.04 9.57 10.31
CA LEU A 347 -25.50 8.70 9.24
C LEU A 347 -26.38 7.58 9.82
N GLU A 348 -27.61 7.47 9.34
CA GLU A 348 -28.57 6.44 9.74
C GLU A 348 -28.55 5.27 8.75
N GLY A 349 -28.64 4.03 9.23
CA GLY A 349 -28.67 2.84 8.35
C GLY A 349 -27.45 2.77 7.43
N ASP A 350 -27.68 2.61 6.12
CA ASP A 350 -26.60 2.61 5.11
C ASP A 350 -26.24 4.01 4.59
N GLY A 351 -26.21 5.01 5.47
CA GLY A 351 -25.96 6.41 5.07
C GLY A 351 -24.57 6.63 4.47
N GLU A 352 -24.42 7.71 3.70
CA GLU A 352 -23.15 8.09 3.06
C GLU A 352 -22.95 9.61 3.15
N ALA A 353 -21.71 10.05 3.43
CA ALA A 353 -21.34 11.46 3.47
C ALA A 353 -19.89 11.69 3.04
N THR A 354 -19.59 12.94 2.67
CA THR A 354 -18.23 13.44 2.43
C THR A 354 -17.86 14.45 3.50
N LEU A 355 -16.59 14.48 3.88
CA LEU A 355 -16.03 15.40 4.87
C LEU A 355 -14.57 15.69 4.57
N ASP A 356 -14.04 16.80 5.10
CA ASP A 356 -12.61 17.11 5.00
C ASP A 356 -11.78 16.07 5.77
N ALA A 357 -10.51 15.92 5.40
CA ALA A 357 -9.59 15.05 6.12
C ALA A 357 -9.55 15.40 7.62
N ILE A 358 -9.87 14.43 8.49
CA ILE A 358 -10.04 14.66 9.92
C ILE A 358 -9.58 13.46 10.76
N SER A 359 -9.01 13.73 11.93
CA SER A 359 -8.81 12.74 13.00
C SER A 359 -9.78 13.05 14.14
N GLY A 360 -10.41 12.02 14.70
CA GLY A 360 -11.33 12.15 15.82
C GLY A 360 -12.09 10.85 16.06
N ASP A 361 -13.20 10.94 16.77
CA ASP A 361 -13.97 9.77 17.18
C ASP A 361 -15.13 9.52 16.23
N MET A 362 -15.31 8.26 15.83
CA MET A 362 -16.53 7.76 15.20
C MET A 362 -17.37 7.05 16.27
N THR A 363 -18.62 7.46 16.42
CA THR A 363 -19.53 6.90 17.44
C THR A 363 -20.65 6.12 16.79
N VAL A 364 -20.75 4.84 17.12
CA VAL A 364 -21.88 3.97 16.73
C VAL A 364 -22.90 3.99 17.85
N SER A 365 -24.17 4.22 17.53
CA SER A 365 -25.28 4.10 18.48
C SER A 365 -26.23 2.99 18.04
N ILE A 366 -26.44 2.00 18.91
CA ILE A 366 -27.37 0.88 18.72
C ILE A 366 -28.23 0.78 19.97
N ASP A 367 -29.56 0.84 19.82
CA ASP A 367 -30.52 0.77 20.93
C ASP A 367 -30.25 1.76 22.10
N GLY A 368 -29.59 2.88 21.80
CA GLY A 368 -29.22 3.91 22.77
C GLY A 368 -27.93 3.64 23.55
N GLU A 369 -27.16 2.63 23.17
CA GLU A 369 -25.81 2.36 23.67
C GLU A 369 -24.77 2.79 22.62
N ASP A 370 -23.75 3.53 23.09
CA ASP A 370 -22.74 4.14 22.22
C ASP A 370 -21.40 3.40 22.32
N THR A 371 -20.85 3.04 21.17
CA THR A 371 -19.47 2.54 21.02
C THR A 371 -18.64 3.58 20.29
N ILE A 372 -17.47 3.92 20.83
CA ILE A 372 -16.60 4.97 20.29
C ILE A 372 -15.32 4.33 19.73
N THR A 373 -14.99 4.65 18.48
CA THR A 373 -13.77 4.20 17.80
C THR A 373 -12.98 5.41 17.30
N PRO A 374 -11.73 5.63 17.74
CA PRO A 374 -10.89 6.68 17.18
C PRO A 374 -10.50 6.34 15.74
N VAL A 375 -10.60 7.32 14.84
CA VAL A 375 -10.33 7.17 13.42
C VAL A 375 -9.50 8.35 12.88
N THR A 376 -8.78 8.09 11.80
CA THR A 376 -8.14 9.11 10.97
C THR A 376 -8.62 8.91 9.55
N LEU A 377 -9.41 9.86 9.06
CA LEU A 377 -9.99 9.86 7.73
C LEU A 377 -9.16 10.79 6.84
N TYR A 378 -8.35 10.20 5.97
CA TYR A 378 -7.55 10.91 4.97
C TYR A 378 -8.43 11.40 3.81
N GLY A 379 -8.10 12.58 3.29
CA GLY A 379 -8.61 13.05 2.00
C GLY A 379 -8.19 12.09 0.88
N GLY A 380 -8.96 12.02 -0.19
CA GLY A 380 -8.64 11.15 -1.32
C GLY A 380 -8.99 9.69 -1.08
N VAL A 381 -9.62 9.36 0.05
CA VAL A 381 -9.94 7.99 0.44
C VAL A 381 -11.45 7.81 0.63
N TYR A 382 -11.97 6.72 0.09
CA TYR A 382 -13.32 6.23 0.32
C TYR A 382 -13.30 5.16 1.41
N TYR A 383 -14.14 5.28 2.44
CA TYR A 383 -14.23 4.34 3.56
C TYR A 383 -15.58 3.63 3.56
N SER A 384 -15.56 2.30 3.48
CA SER A 384 -16.72 1.46 3.80
C SER A 384 -16.65 1.10 5.29
N VAL A 385 -17.72 1.38 6.03
CA VAL A 385 -17.82 1.17 7.48
C VAL A 385 -18.94 0.16 7.74
N LEU A 386 -18.57 -1.09 7.97
CA LEU A 386 -19.50 -2.15 8.36
C LEU A 386 -19.74 -2.07 9.87
N VAL A 387 -21.00 -1.88 10.25
CA VAL A 387 -21.44 -1.87 11.65
C VAL A 387 -21.88 -3.26 12.04
N LEU A 388 -21.24 -3.85 13.06
CA LEU A 388 -21.55 -5.17 13.59
C LEU A 388 -22.54 -5.12 14.76
N GLN A 389 -23.15 -6.26 15.08
CA GLN A 389 -24.19 -6.37 16.12
C GLN A 389 -23.76 -5.94 17.51
N ASP A 390 -22.47 -6.02 17.81
CA ASP A 390 -21.89 -5.62 19.10
C ASP A 390 -21.43 -4.15 19.13
N GLY A 391 -21.70 -3.37 18.08
CA GLY A 391 -21.26 -2.00 17.93
C GLY A 391 -19.84 -1.84 17.39
N THR A 392 -19.12 -2.94 17.16
CA THR A 392 -17.78 -2.91 16.55
C THR A 392 -17.87 -2.43 15.10
N LEU A 393 -16.85 -1.67 14.68
CA LEU A 393 -16.70 -1.20 13.31
C LEU A 393 -15.61 -1.97 12.58
N SER A 394 -15.92 -2.38 11.35
CA SER A 394 -14.91 -2.77 10.37
C SER A 394 -14.81 -1.69 9.30
N ILE A 395 -13.64 -1.08 9.18
CA ILE A 395 -13.41 0.10 8.34
C ILE A 395 -12.43 -0.28 7.23
N ALA A 396 -12.90 -0.29 5.99
CA ALA A 396 -12.09 -0.62 4.84
C ALA A 396 -11.87 0.60 3.93
N PRO A 397 -10.63 1.11 3.81
CA PRO A 397 -10.31 2.23 2.94
C PRO A 397 -10.19 1.82 1.47
N THR A 398 -10.32 2.78 0.57
CA THR A 398 -9.99 2.67 -0.86
C THR A 398 -9.36 3.98 -1.29
N SER A 399 -8.11 3.93 -1.72
CA SER A 399 -7.42 5.11 -2.26
C SER A 399 -7.97 5.44 -3.63
N ILE A 400 -8.65 6.58 -3.75
CA ILE A 400 -9.15 7.10 -5.02
C ILE A 400 -8.20 8.18 -5.54
N ASN A 401 -7.89 9.13 -4.66
CA ASN A 401 -7.06 10.31 -4.95
C ASN A 401 -6.10 10.63 -3.78
N GLN A 402 -5.73 9.64 -2.95
CA GLN A 402 -4.85 9.91 -1.81
C GLN A 402 -3.45 10.32 -2.30
N GLY A 403 -2.88 11.35 -1.70
CA GLY A 403 -1.54 11.85 -2.01
C GLY A 403 -0.85 12.46 -0.79
N LEU A 404 0.27 13.16 -1.02
CA LEU A 404 1.12 13.71 0.05
C LEU A 404 0.44 14.79 0.93
N THR A 405 -0.66 15.39 0.48
CA THR A 405 -1.39 16.42 1.23
C THR A 405 -2.71 15.92 1.80
N SER A 406 -2.96 14.61 1.76
CA SER A 406 -4.23 14.01 2.15
C SER A 406 -4.38 13.76 3.65
N ALA A 407 -3.30 13.86 4.42
CA ALA A 407 -3.36 13.64 5.86
C ALA A 407 -4.15 14.76 6.57
N PRO A 408 -4.93 14.45 7.61
CA PRO A 408 -5.50 15.48 8.47
C PRO A 408 -4.41 16.36 9.05
N GLY A 409 -4.57 17.68 8.93
CA GLY A 409 -3.58 18.63 9.42
C GLY A 409 -2.28 18.65 8.61
N ALA A 410 -2.28 18.25 7.32
CA ALA A 410 -1.15 18.38 6.39
C ALA A 410 -0.70 19.84 6.10
N GLU A 411 -1.03 20.79 6.97
CA GLU A 411 -0.37 22.09 6.99
C GLU A 411 1.13 21.87 7.30
N ALA A 412 2.01 22.64 6.66
CA ALA A 412 3.44 22.56 6.93
C ALA A 412 3.68 22.66 8.44
N ALA A 413 4.44 21.72 9.01
CA ALA A 413 4.79 21.78 10.42
C ALA A 413 5.31 23.20 10.74
N PRO A 414 4.83 23.86 11.81
CA PRO A 414 5.30 25.20 12.13
C PRO A 414 6.83 25.12 12.22
N GLN A 415 7.51 25.85 11.32
CA GLN A 415 8.95 25.92 11.38
C GLN A 415 9.30 26.31 12.81
N VAL A 416 10.04 25.45 13.51
CA VAL A 416 10.67 25.87 14.75
C VAL A 416 11.51 27.05 14.34
N ALA A 417 11.07 28.26 14.68
CA ALA A 417 11.85 29.45 14.50
C ALA A 417 13.18 29.15 15.16
N VAL A 418 14.21 28.96 14.36
CA VAL A 418 15.56 28.82 14.85
C VAL A 418 15.75 30.08 15.67
N VAL A 419 15.77 29.95 17.01
CA VAL A 419 16.16 31.06 17.87
C VAL A 419 17.54 31.41 17.35
N PRO A 420 17.75 32.59 16.72
CA PRO A 420 19.08 32.93 16.26
C PRO A 420 19.96 32.83 17.51
N THR A 421 20.93 31.92 17.47
CA THR A 421 21.96 31.90 18.49
C THR A 421 22.51 33.31 18.49
N ALA A 422 22.31 34.04 19.58
CA ALA A 422 22.81 35.39 19.69
C ALA A 422 24.32 35.33 19.45
N THR A 423 24.76 35.78 18.28
CA THR A 423 26.15 36.10 18.04
C THR A 423 26.47 37.23 18.99
N THR A 424 27.20 36.90 20.06
CA THR A 424 27.85 37.90 20.90
C THR A 424 28.81 38.65 19.99
N ASP A 425 28.46 39.89 19.64
CA ASP A 425 29.37 40.82 19.00
C ASP A 425 30.61 40.99 19.88
N ILE A 426 31.70 40.32 19.52
CA ILE A 426 33.02 40.69 20.03
C ILE A 426 33.54 41.77 19.09
N ALA A 427 33.50 43.01 19.58
CA ALA A 427 34.08 44.16 18.92
C ALA A 427 35.54 43.90 18.53
N ALA A 428 35.87 44.23 17.29
CA ALA A 428 37.23 44.13 16.74
C ALA A 428 38.21 44.98 17.55
N ALA A 429 39.12 44.33 18.29
CA ALA A 429 40.32 44.95 18.80
C ALA A 429 41.42 44.89 17.72
N THR A 430 42.10 46.01 17.52
CA THR A 430 43.20 46.20 16.56
C THR A 430 44.38 45.26 16.84
N PRO A 431 45.05 44.72 15.79
CA PRO A 431 46.16 43.79 15.98
C PRO A 431 47.42 44.50 16.49
N ILE A 432 47.99 43.98 17.58
CA ILE A 432 49.33 44.31 18.05
C ILE A 432 50.35 43.50 17.23
N VAL A 433 51.24 44.19 16.52
CA VAL A 433 52.34 43.58 15.77
C VAL A 433 53.47 43.23 16.75
N ILE A 434 53.77 41.94 16.93
CA ILE A 434 54.98 41.47 17.60
C ILE A 434 55.95 41.02 16.52
N VAL A 435 57.07 41.73 16.39
CA VAL A 435 58.20 41.34 15.53
C VAL A 435 59.10 40.39 16.32
N VAL A 436 59.23 39.15 15.86
CA VAL A 436 60.29 38.23 16.30
C VAL A 436 61.18 37.94 15.10
N THR A 437 62.40 38.45 15.14
CA THR A 437 63.48 38.12 14.20
C THR A 437 64.08 36.76 14.56
N ALA A 438 64.12 35.82 13.61
CA ALA A 438 64.85 34.56 13.75
C ALA A 438 66.25 34.67 13.12
N THR A 439 67.27 34.27 13.88
CA THR A 439 68.66 34.07 13.47
C THR A 439 68.83 32.65 12.91
N PRO A 440 69.62 32.38 11.85
CA PRO A 440 69.74 31.04 11.29
C PRO A 440 70.90 30.26 11.91
N GLU A 441 70.70 28.97 12.19
CA GLU A 441 71.78 28.00 12.37
C GLU A 441 71.47 26.65 11.68
N THR A 442 72.26 26.42 10.63
CA THR A 442 72.96 25.22 10.14
C THR A 442 72.30 23.82 10.11
N ALA A 443 72.50 23.18 8.94
CA ALA A 443 72.09 21.86 8.51
C ALA A 443 72.65 20.67 9.32
N GLY A 444 71.86 19.58 9.39
CA GLY A 444 72.33 18.28 9.85
C GLY A 444 71.28 17.16 9.74
N ASN A 445 71.59 16.20 8.85
CA ASN A 445 71.09 14.83 8.72
C ASN A 445 69.72 14.52 8.08
N ALA A 446 69.83 13.71 7.04
CA ALA A 446 68.79 13.02 6.29
C ALA A 446 68.01 12.03 7.17
N ALA A 447 66.68 12.03 7.02
CA ALA A 447 65.79 11.04 7.59
C ALA A 447 65.39 10.01 6.53
N THR A 448 65.64 8.75 6.88
CA THR A 448 65.37 7.51 6.15
C THR A 448 63.88 7.31 5.87
N ALA A 449 63.55 6.79 4.69
CA ALA A 449 62.19 6.42 4.29
C ALA A 449 61.59 5.33 5.19
N ALA A 450 60.30 5.47 5.51
CA ALA A 450 59.50 4.47 6.21
C ALA A 450 59.21 3.25 5.29
N PRO A 451 59.12 2.02 5.83
CA PRO A 451 58.91 0.83 5.01
C PRO A 451 57.46 0.74 4.52
N GLU A 452 57.28 0.38 3.24
CA GLU A 452 56.00 0.00 2.67
C GLU A 452 55.51 -1.33 3.27
N ILE A 453 54.26 -1.37 3.72
CA ILE A 453 53.60 -2.60 4.15
C ILE A 453 53.07 -3.32 2.91
N SER A 454 53.67 -4.46 2.57
CA SER A 454 53.17 -5.36 1.52
C SER A 454 52.00 -6.19 2.05
N VAL A 455 50.82 -6.04 1.45
CA VAL A 455 49.69 -6.94 1.68
C VAL A 455 49.91 -8.23 0.87
N PRO A 456 49.80 -9.43 1.45
CA PRO A 456 49.95 -10.67 0.69
C PRO A 456 48.81 -10.84 -0.34
N PRO A 457 49.09 -11.45 -1.50
CA PRO A 457 48.08 -11.64 -2.53
C PRO A 457 47.01 -12.63 -2.08
N VAL A 458 45.75 -12.25 -2.24
CA VAL A 458 44.59 -13.14 -2.10
C VAL A 458 44.68 -14.21 -3.18
N VAL A 459 44.78 -15.48 -2.80
CA VAL A 459 44.63 -16.61 -3.73
C VAL A 459 43.13 -16.73 -4.03
N PRO A 460 42.67 -16.55 -5.28
CA PRO A 460 41.27 -16.78 -5.59
C PRO A 460 40.99 -18.28 -5.43
N THR A 461 40.16 -18.64 -4.46
CA THR A 461 39.49 -19.94 -4.46
C THR A 461 38.63 -20.00 -5.71
N SER A 462 38.94 -20.94 -6.59
CA SER A 462 38.15 -21.21 -7.79
C SER A 462 36.71 -21.52 -7.38
N ALA A 463 35.81 -20.56 -7.60
CA ALA A 463 34.38 -20.77 -7.43
C ALA A 463 33.96 -21.90 -8.39
N SER A 464 33.48 -23.01 -7.83
CA SER A 464 32.77 -24.00 -8.62
C SER A 464 31.49 -23.33 -9.17
N PRO A 465 31.12 -23.56 -10.44
CA PRO A 465 29.93 -22.93 -11.01
C PRO A 465 28.69 -23.35 -10.20
N THR A 466 27.93 -22.36 -9.71
CA THR A 466 26.69 -22.52 -8.93
C THR A 466 25.48 -22.87 -9.78
N GLY A 467 25.60 -22.90 -11.11
CA GLY A 467 24.53 -23.29 -12.03
C GLY A 467 24.98 -23.39 -13.48
N ARG A 468 24.16 -24.03 -14.34
CA ARG A 468 24.36 -24.11 -15.79
C ARG A 468 23.11 -23.63 -16.51
N ILE A 469 23.27 -22.69 -17.43
CA ILE A 469 22.17 -22.18 -18.26
C ILE A 469 22.19 -22.90 -19.60
N VAL A 470 21.11 -23.63 -19.90
CA VAL A 470 20.92 -24.30 -21.20
C VAL A 470 20.18 -23.34 -22.13
N LEU A 471 20.80 -22.98 -23.24
CA LEU A 471 20.22 -22.12 -24.26
C LEU A 471 19.87 -22.93 -25.51
N ASP A 472 18.91 -22.44 -26.30
CA ASP A 472 18.63 -22.95 -27.62
C ASP A 472 19.88 -22.90 -28.54
N SER A 473 19.99 -23.86 -29.45
CA SER A 473 21.13 -23.99 -30.35
C SER A 473 21.26 -22.74 -31.25
N GLY A 474 22.32 -21.96 -31.04
CA GLY A 474 22.61 -20.73 -31.79
C GLY A 474 22.20 -19.44 -31.07
N ALA A 475 21.60 -19.52 -29.89
CA ALA A 475 21.32 -18.37 -29.04
C ALA A 475 22.52 -18.05 -28.13
N ASN A 476 22.79 -16.75 -27.94
CA ASN A 476 23.72 -16.25 -26.93
C ASN A 476 22.91 -15.65 -25.77
N LEU A 477 23.36 -15.85 -24.54
CA LEU A 477 22.79 -15.18 -23.39
C LEU A 477 23.33 -13.75 -23.36
N GLN A 478 22.43 -12.77 -23.37
CA GLN A 478 22.81 -11.38 -23.23
C GLN A 478 22.88 -11.00 -21.75
N LEU A 479 24.10 -10.77 -21.26
CA LEU A 479 24.33 -10.30 -19.91
C LEU A 479 24.05 -8.79 -19.87
N ARG A 480 23.19 -8.40 -18.94
CA ARG A 480 22.77 -7.03 -18.72
C ARG A 480 22.90 -6.71 -17.25
N GLU A 481 23.02 -5.42 -16.95
CA GLU A 481 23.12 -4.94 -15.56
C GLU A 481 21.92 -5.37 -14.72
N TYR A 482 20.74 -5.44 -15.35
CA TYR A 482 19.48 -5.97 -14.80
C TYR A 482 18.67 -6.68 -15.91
N PRO A 483 17.73 -7.59 -15.60
CA PRO A 483 16.99 -8.38 -16.59
C PRO A 483 15.87 -7.57 -17.29
N SER A 484 16.27 -6.55 -18.06
CA SER A 484 15.38 -5.72 -18.89
C SER A 484 15.97 -5.57 -20.30
N SER A 485 15.10 -5.46 -21.32
CA SER A 485 15.51 -5.20 -22.71
C SER A 485 16.23 -3.85 -22.89
N ASP A 486 15.97 -2.90 -22.00
CA ASP A 486 16.49 -1.53 -22.08
C ASP A 486 17.73 -1.33 -21.20
N ALA A 487 18.07 -2.32 -20.37
CA ALA A 487 19.24 -2.27 -19.51
C ALA A 487 20.54 -2.31 -20.33
N LYS A 488 21.57 -1.62 -19.83
CA LYS A 488 22.90 -1.58 -20.44
C LYS A 488 23.45 -3.01 -20.62
N SER A 489 23.87 -3.33 -21.85
CA SER A 489 24.48 -4.62 -22.15
C SER A 489 25.90 -4.69 -21.58
N LEU A 490 26.16 -5.71 -20.77
CA LEU A 490 27.46 -5.98 -20.15
C LEU A 490 28.29 -6.98 -20.98
N GLY A 491 27.64 -7.79 -21.82
CA GLY A 491 28.32 -8.70 -22.75
C GLY A 491 27.39 -9.78 -23.31
N LEU A 492 27.96 -10.67 -24.12
CA LEU A 492 27.29 -11.87 -24.61
C LEU A 492 28.04 -13.10 -24.08
N ALA A 493 27.31 -14.05 -23.51
CA ALA A 493 27.81 -15.37 -23.15
C ALA A 493 27.33 -16.40 -24.20
N PRO A 494 28.24 -17.02 -24.96
CA PRO A 494 27.87 -18.08 -25.90
C PRO A 494 27.24 -19.29 -25.19
N SER A 495 26.40 -20.03 -25.92
CA SER A 495 25.88 -21.31 -25.45
C SER A 495 27.01 -22.25 -25.02
N GLY A 496 26.92 -22.78 -23.79
CA GLY A 496 27.92 -23.66 -23.20
C GLY A 496 29.08 -22.98 -22.45
N THR A 497 29.01 -21.66 -22.20
CA THR A 497 29.96 -20.96 -21.32
C THR A 497 29.81 -21.45 -19.88
N ILE A 498 30.93 -21.78 -19.23
CA ILE A 498 31.02 -22.26 -17.84
C ILE A 498 31.44 -21.12 -16.92
#